data_AF-A0A9X3CPK4-F1
#
_entry.id   AF-A0A9X3CPK4-F1
#
_cell.length_a   1.000
_cell.length_b   1.000
_cell.length_c   1.000
_cell.angle_alpha   90.00
_cell.angle_beta   90.00
_cell.angle_gamma   90.00
#
_symmetry.space_group_name_H-M   'P 1'
#
loop_
_entity.id
_entity.type
_entity.pdbx_description
1 polymer ?
#
loop_
_entity_poly.entity_id
_entity_poly.type
_entity_poly.pdbx_seq_one_letter_code
_entity_poly.pdbx_strand_id
1 'polypeptide(L)'
;MSRLVIVNPGHLSLVQDLGRWGVAQYGLSQGGVADLQAHCWAQKMLQNPASNASIEILFGHAQFRALEPITMMLSGADCYATITSSSASVTQSEQAVSNWQPFTLQPGETLQLNTPKTGARSYLSVKGEFRLDLSFGSVSTVVRNRIGGIKNGEPLRQGDILTINEPNSQHCAEHELVASLGAAPRFLRSYYPQKQRIRLIPSYQFASFDTTFINELFNRWFTVSAQSDRMGIRLSSSETPITTPIIKQATLNQTDIISEGIACGSVQITHGGSPIILLQDRQTLGGYRKAGVIAFRDLAKLGQLRPGAQIQFELTNIEVERVKQRAFYHYFSL
;
A
#
# COMPACT_ATOMS: atom_id res chain seq x y z
N MET A 1 14.38 9.75 22.78
CA MET A 1 14.62 9.34 21.37
C MET A 1 15.04 7.89 21.34
N SER A 2 14.46 7.09 20.44
CA SER A 2 14.73 5.65 20.34
C SER A 2 15.24 5.29 18.95
N ARG A 3 15.93 4.15 18.81
CA ARG A 3 16.57 3.71 17.57
C ARG A 3 16.20 2.27 17.24
N LEU A 4 15.82 2.06 15.99
CA LEU A 4 15.46 0.78 15.42
C LEU A 4 16.51 0.37 14.38
N VAL A 5 17.15 -0.78 14.60
CA VAL A 5 18.16 -1.34 13.68
C VAL A 5 17.50 -2.34 12.74
N ILE A 6 17.78 -2.23 11.44
CA ILE A 6 17.36 -3.20 10.44
C ILE A 6 18.34 -4.37 10.47
N VAL A 7 17.94 -5.49 11.10
CA VAL A 7 18.75 -6.71 11.16
C VAL A 7 18.66 -7.49 9.85
N ASN A 8 17.44 -7.58 9.29
CA ASN A 8 17.17 -8.14 7.97
C ASN A 8 16.05 -7.31 7.33
N PRO A 9 16.23 -6.73 6.14
CA PRO A 9 15.17 -5.94 5.48
C PRO A 9 14.04 -6.80 4.88
N GLY A 10 14.16 -8.13 4.88
CA GLY A 10 13.23 -9.01 4.16
C GLY A 10 13.38 -8.88 2.65
N HIS A 11 12.32 -9.20 1.90
CA HIS A 11 12.36 -9.12 0.43
C HIS A 11 12.43 -7.68 -0.09
N LEU A 12 11.61 -6.79 0.48
CA LEU A 12 11.58 -5.38 0.17
C LEU A 12 10.92 -4.63 1.32
N SER A 13 11.66 -3.74 1.96
CA SER A 13 11.13 -2.83 2.98
C SER A 13 11.37 -1.39 2.59
N LEU A 14 10.31 -0.59 2.59
CA LEU A 14 10.30 0.82 2.18
C LEU A 14 9.70 1.68 3.28
N VAL A 15 10.30 2.85 3.53
CA VAL A 15 9.61 3.87 4.34
C VAL A 15 8.52 4.50 3.48
N GLN A 16 7.29 4.53 3.98
CA GLN A 16 6.13 5.10 3.30
C GLN A 16 5.30 5.97 4.26
N ASP A 17 4.90 7.14 3.79
CA ASP A 17 3.86 7.97 4.41
C ASP A 17 2.64 8.06 3.47
N LEU A 18 1.87 9.14 3.53
CA LEU A 18 0.72 9.37 2.64
C LEU A 18 1.11 9.71 1.18
N GLY A 19 2.41 9.89 0.92
CA GLY A 19 2.96 10.28 -0.37
C GLY A 19 3.13 11.79 -0.54
N ARG A 20 3.78 12.17 -1.65
CA ARG A 20 4.10 13.55 -2.03
C ARG A 20 3.03 14.12 -2.96
N TRP A 21 2.41 15.22 -2.53
CA TRP A 21 1.33 15.88 -3.26
C TRP A 21 1.86 16.98 -4.20
N GLY A 22 1.17 17.22 -5.31
CA GLY A 22 1.50 18.31 -6.25
C GLY A 22 2.75 18.10 -7.12
N VAL A 23 3.37 16.91 -7.08
CA VAL A 23 4.63 16.64 -7.79
C VAL A 23 4.48 16.03 -9.18
N ALA A 24 3.27 15.61 -9.55
CA ALA A 24 3.03 14.90 -10.82
C ALA A 24 3.38 15.74 -12.07
N GLN A 25 3.22 17.06 -11.98
CA GLN A 25 3.61 18.00 -13.04
C GLN A 25 5.12 18.02 -13.32
N TYR A 26 5.94 17.59 -12.35
CA TYR A 26 7.40 17.48 -12.50
C TYR A 26 7.84 16.07 -12.98
N GLY A 27 6.89 15.20 -13.34
CA GLY A 27 7.20 13.82 -13.75
C GLY A 27 7.52 12.87 -12.59
N LEU A 28 7.28 13.29 -11.35
CA LEU A 28 7.54 12.48 -10.16
C LEU A 28 6.29 11.73 -9.72
N SER A 29 6.46 10.46 -9.34
CA SER A 29 5.38 9.67 -8.74
C SER A 29 5.06 10.17 -7.33
N GLN A 30 3.78 10.10 -6.95
CA GLN A 30 3.31 10.46 -5.61
C GLN A 30 3.89 9.54 -4.53
N GLY A 31 4.10 8.25 -4.82
CA GLY A 31 4.48 7.27 -3.80
C GLY A 31 3.37 7.07 -2.78
N GLY A 32 3.76 6.80 -1.54
CA GLY A 32 2.82 6.56 -0.44
C GLY A 32 2.57 5.08 -0.18
N VAL A 33 1.87 4.80 0.92
CA VAL A 33 1.45 3.44 1.29
C VAL A 33 0.53 2.80 0.25
N ALA A 34 0.74 1.52 -0.06
CA ALA A 34 -0.12 0.78 -0.99
C ALA A 34 -1.48 0.38 -0.38
N ASP A 35 -1.51 0.14 0.94
CA ASP A 35 -2.69 -0.16 1.74
C ASP A 35 -2.85 0.89 2.84
N LEU A 36 -3.59 1.95 2.48
CA LEU A 36 -3.85 3.07 3.36
C LEU A 36 -4.70 2.69 4.57
N GLN A 37 -5.54 1.65 4.48
CA GLN A 37 -6.35 1.21 5.62
C GLN A 37 -5.46 0.68 6.73
N ALA A 38 -4.53 -0.22 6.40
CA ALA A 38 -3.58 -0.78 7.36
C ALA A 38 -2.74 0.32 8.02
N HIS A 39 -2.17 1.21 7.21
CA HIS A 39 -1.40 2.35 7.68
C HIS A 39 -2.17 3.25 8.65
N CYS A 40 -3.34 3.76 8.24
CA CYS A 40 -4.09 4.72 9.05
C CYS A 40 -4.56 4.11 10.37
N TRP A 41 -4.94 2.83 10.38
CA TRP A 41 -5.30 2.15 11.62
C TRP A 41 -4.11 1.94 12.55
N ALA A 42 -2.93 1.60 12.01
CA ALA A 42 -1.73 1.50 12.83
C ALA A 42 -1.38 2.85 13.47
N GLN A 43 -1.40 3.94 12.70
CA GLN A 43 -1.16 5.28 13.24
C GLN A 43 -2.21 5.68 14.28
N LYS A 44 -3.50 5.46 14.00
CA LYS A 44 -4.58 5.78 14.95
C LYS A 44 -4.44 5.03 16.26
N MET A 45 -4.13 3.73 16.22
CA MET A 45 -3.95 2.89 17.42
C MET A 45 -2.71 3.27 18.23
N LEU A 46 -1.67 3.77 17.57
CA LEU A 46 -0.47 4.32 18.21
C LEU A 46 -0.66 5.77 18.68
N GLN A 47 -1.82 6.37 18.40
CA GLN A 47 -2.15 7.78 18.69
C GLN A 47 -1.22 8.76 17.96
N ASN A 48 -0.81 8.40 16.74
CA ASN A 48 -0.04 9.24 15.85
C ASN A 48 -0.96 9.93 14.83
N PRO A 49 -0.55 11.10 14.29
CA PRO A 49 -1.11 11.62 13.05
C PRO A 49 -1.01 10.59 11.92
N ALA A 50 -2.03 10.53 11.06
CA ALA A 50 -2.03 9.60 9.92
C ALA A 50 -0.92 9.92 8.89
N SER A 51 -0.37 11.13 8.91
CA SER A 51 0.76 11.57 8.09
C SER A 51 2.09 10.96 8.50
N ASN A 52 2.22 10.40 9.71
CA ASN A 52 3.45 9.75 10.14
C ASN A 52 3.78 8.57 9.21
N ALA A 53 5.07 8.26 9.10
CA ALA A 53 5.54 7.19 8.24
C ALA A 53 5.45 5.80 8.91
N SER A 54 5.34 4.79 8.07
CA SER A 54 5.44 3.37 8.42
C SER A 54 6.47 2.69 7.54
N ILE A 55 7.01 1.56 7.98
CA ILE A 55 7.80 0.68 7.12
C ILE A 55 6.83 -0.28 6.42
N GLU A 56 6.67 -0.15 5.10
CA GLU A 56 5.95 -1.10 4.25
C GLU A 56 6.87 -2.28 3.91
N ILE A 57 6.46 -3.49 4.30
CA ILE A 57 7.25 -4.73 4.22
C ILE A 57 6.54 -5.72 3.30
N LEU A 58 7.21 -6.12 2.21
CA LEU A 58 6.69 -7.09 1.26
C LEU A 58 7.06 -8.52 1.67
N PHE A 59 6.04 -9.39 1.80
CA PHE A 59 6.16 -10.82 2.12
C PHE A 59 6.86 -11.19 3.45
N GLY A 60 6.97 -10.24 4.39
CA GLY A 60 7.57 -10.51 5.70
C GLY A 60 9.08 -10.75 5.62
N HIS A 61 9.58 -11.71 6.42
CA HIS A 61 11.01 -12.06 6.55
C HIS A 61 11.93 -10.91 6.98
N ALA A 62 11.36 -9.81 7.45
CA ALA A 62 12.11 -8.68 7.99
C ALA A 62 12.36 -8.90 9.49
N GLN A 63 13.50 -8.37 9.96
CA GLN A 63 13.90 -8.40 11.36
C GLN A 63 14.36 -7.01 11.81
N PHE A 64 13.86 -6.58 12.95
CA PHE A 64 14.11 -5.26 13.51
C PHE A 64 14.52 -5.39 14.97
N ARG A 65 15.62 -4.74 15.37
CA ARG A 65 16.12 -4.77 16.75
C ARG A 65 16.04 -3.40 17.38
N ALA A 66 15.48 -3.32 18.58
CA ALA A 66 15.38 -2.08 19.33
C ALA A 66 16.65 -1.84 20.17
N LEU A 67 17.19 -0.63 20.15
CA LEU A 67 18.30 -0.24 21.04
C LEU A 67 17.81 0.41 22.34
N GLU A 68 16.61 0.99 22.30
CA GLU A 68 15.87 1.56 23.42
C GLU A 68 14.44 0.98 23.40
N PRO A 69 13.62 1.15 24.44
CA PRO A 69 12.23 0.73 24.37
C PRO A 69 11.48 1.43 23.22
N ILE A 70 10.77 0.66 22.38
CA ILE A 70 9.97 1.19 21.26
C ILE A 70 8.60 0.52 21.26
N THR A 71 7.54 1.32 21.42
CA THR A 71 6.17 0.87 21.16
C THR A 71 5.89 0.91 19.66
N MET A 72 5.39 -0.19 19.11
CA MET A 72 5.14 -0.39 17.70
C MET A 72 3.81 -1.10 17.48
N MET A 73 3.36 -1.13 16.23
CA MET A 73 2.23 -1.94 15.81
C MET A 73 2.49 -2.51 14.42
N LEU A 74 2.18 -3.79 14.27
CA LEU A 74 2.06 -4.43 12.96
C LEU A 74 0.61 -4.32 12.48
N SER A 75 0.45 -4.07 11.19
CA SER A 75 -0.84 -4.10 10.50
C SER A 75 -0.68 -4.63 9.07
N GLY A 76 -1.79 -4.81 8.36
CA GLY A 76 -1.77 -5.40 7.02
C GLY A 76 -1.70 -6.93 7.09
N ALA A 77 -0.94 -7.53 6.17
CA ALA A 77 -0.77 -8.98 6.10
C ALA A 77 -0.18 -9.53 7.42
N ASP A 78 -0.80 -10.57 7.96
CA ASP A 78 -0.35 -11.18 9.22
C ASP A 78 0.86 -12.10 8.96
N CYS A 79 2.01 -11.65 9.45
CA CYS A 79 3.30 -12.30 9.32
C CYS A 79 3.64 -13.23 10.49
N TYR A 80 2.71 -13.53 11.41
CA TYR A 80 2.96 -14.40 12.57
C TYR A 80 4.25 -14.01 13.30
N ALA A 81 4.36 -12.72 13.63
CA ALA A 81 5.61 -12.18 14.12
C ALA A 81 5.92 -12.69 15.53
N THR A 82 7.21 -12.81 15.83
CA THR A 82 7.72 -13.21 17.14
C THR A 82 8.76 -12.21 17.64
N ILE A 83 8.91 -12.12 18.96
CA ILE A 83 9.97 -11.36 19.62
C ILE A 83 10.94 -12.37 20.22
N THR A 84 12.23 -12.17 19.92
CA THR A 84 13.33 -12.95 20.48
C THR A 84 14.24 -12.05 21.31
N SER A 85 14.58 -12.47 22.53
CA SER A 85 15.58 -11.81 23.37
C SER A 85 16.93 -12.53 23.26
N SER A 86 18.02 -11.76 23.18
CA SER A 86 19.39 -12.28 23.05
C SER A 86 20.16 -12.31 24.39
N SER A 87 19.45 -12.36 25.53
CA SER A 87 20.11 -12.43 26.84
C SER A 87 20.83 -13.77 27.01
N ALA A 88 22.14 -13.71 27.27
CA ALA A 88 23.07 -14.85 27.31
C ALA A 88 22.81 -15.90 28.41
N SER A 89 21.80 -15.70 29.25
CA SER A 89 21.56 -16.49 30.47
C SER A 89 20.17 -17.12 30.56
N VAL A 90 19.32 -16.99 29.53
CA VAL A 90 17.99 -17.61 29.51
C VAL A 90 17.74 -18.25 28.15
N THR A 91 17.18 -19.45 28.16
CA THR A 91 16.62 -20.14 26.98
C THR A 91 15.89 -19.13 26.09
N GLN A 92 16.16 -19.12 24.78
CA GLN A 92 15.50 -18.21 23.84
C GLN A 92 13.97 -18.32 24.01
N SER A 93 13.35 -17.34 24.67
CA SER A 93 11.90 -17.28 24.78
C SER A 93 11.37 -16.55 23.56
N GLU A 94 10.64 -17.27 22.71
CA GLU A 94 9.90 -16.67 21.60
C GLU A 94 8.53 -16.23 22.11
N GLN A 95 8.25 -14.92 22.05
CA GLN A 95 6.94 -14.38 22.36
C GLN A 95 6.21 -14.03 21.06
N ALA A 96 5.01 -14.59 20.87
CA ALA A 96 4.17 -14.26 19.72
C ALA A 96 3.65 -12.81 19.81
N VAL A 97 3.66 -12.11 18.68
CA VAL A 97 3.11 -10.76 18.52
C VAL A 97 1.79 -10.83 17.78
N SER A 98 0.76 -10.28 18.40
CA SER A 98 -0.55 -10.16 17.76
C SER A 98 -0.52 -9.04 16.70
N ASN A 99 -0.88 -9.38 15.47
CA ASN A 99 -1.11 -8.38 14.43
C ASN A 99 -2.29 -7.46 14.81
N TRP A 100 -2.26 -6.20 14.38
CA TRP A 100 -3.26 -5.18 14.69
C TRP A 100 -3.39 -4.79 16.19
N GLN A 101 -2.35 -5.02 16.98
CA GLN A 101 -2.24 -4.60 18.37
C GLN A 101 -0.91 -3.89 18.62
N PRO A 102 -0.90 -2.80 19.43
CA PRO A 102 0.35 -2.22 19.90
C PRO A 102 1.12 -3.21 20.80
N PHE A 103 2.44 -3.23 20.66
CA PHE A 103 3.36 -3.98 21.51
C PHE A 103 4.64 -3.16 21.71
N THR A 104 5.45 -3.49 22.72
CA THR A 104 6.71 -2.79 22.99
C THR A 104 7.87 -3.76 22.87
N LEU A 105 8.87 -3.41 22.06
CA LEU A 105 10.18 -4.05 22.11
C LEU A 105 11.03 -3.41 23.20
N GLN A 106 11.66 -4.24 24.02
CA GLN A 106 12.68 -3.84 24.99
C GLN A 106 14.06 -3.75 24.33
N PRO A 107 15.02 -3.04 24.95
CA PRO A 107 16.39 -2.95 24.46
C PRO A 107 17.00 -4.33 24.22
N GLY A 108 17.56 -4.54 23.02
CA GLY A 108 18.19 -5.80 22.61
C GLY A 108 17.22 -6.86 22.07
N GLU A 109 15.90 -6.67 22.21
CA GLU A 109 14.92 -7.56 21.60
C GLU A 109 14.83 -7.36 20.09
N THR A 110 14.61 -8.46 19.38
CA THR A 110 14.45 -8.48 17.93
C THR A 110 13.06 -8.96 17.58
N LEU A 111 12.32 -8.15 16.83
CA LEU A 111 11.09 -8.53 16.16
C LEU A 111 11.43 -9.26 14.87
N GLN A 112 10.88 -10.45 14.69
CA GLN A 112 11.00 -11.27 13.49
C GLN A 112 9.64 -11.45 12.83
N LEU A 113 9.54 -11.13 11.54
CA LEU A 113 8.35 -11.39 10.72
C LEU A 113 8.55 -12.66 9.91
N ASN A 114 7.55 -13.54 9.89
CA ASN A 114 7.52 -14.73 9.05
C ASN A 114 6.70 -14.50 7.77
N THR A 115 6.59 -15.52 6.93
CA THR A 115 5.78 -15.46 5.71
C THR A 115 4.29 -15.31 6.07
N PRO A 116 3.59 -14.31 5.51
CA PRO A 116 2.16 -14.21 5.73
C PRO A 116 1.41 -15.34 4.98
N LYS A 117 0.31 -15.86 5.55
CA LYS A 117 -0.56 -16.84 4.84
C LYS A 117 -1.38 -16.18 3.74
N THR A 118 -1.85 -14.95 3.96
CA THR A 118 -2.65 -14.16 3.02
C THR A 118 -2.15 -12.70 3.01
N GLY A 119 -2.45 -11.94 1.96
CA GLY A 119 -1.98 -10.56 1.80
C GLY A 119 -0.50 -10.47 1.38
N ALA A 120 -0.05 -9.33 0.89
CA ALA A 120 1.31 -9.16 0.39
C ALA A 120 2.15 -8.24 1.26
N ARG A 121 1.53 -7.22 1.86
CA ARG A 121 2.23 -6.11 2.53
C ARG A 121 1.82 -5.99 3.99
N SER A 122 2.82 -5.90 4.85
CA SER A 122 2.65 -5.56 6.27
C SER A 122 3.22 -4.17 6.51
N TYR A 123 2.69 -3.48 7.52
CA TYR A 123 3.18 -2.16 7.91
C TYR A 123 3.63 -2.21 9.36
N LEU A 124 4.88 -1.81 9.59
CA LEU A 124 5.42 -1.60 10.92
C LEU A 124 5.42 -0.09 11.21
N SER A 125 4.55 0.33 12.11
CA SER A 125 4.45 1.71 12.59
C SER A 125 5.00 1.80 14.01
N VAL A 126 5.56 2.95 14.37
CA VAL A 126 6.16 3.21 15.70
C VAL A 126 5.37 4.31 16.40
N LYS A 127 5.22 4.26 17.72
CA LYS A 127 4.67 5.39 18.47
C LYS A 127 5.67 6.56 18.40
N GLY A 128 5.18 7.74 18.03
CA GLY A 128 6.04 8.85 17.60
C GLY A 128 6.25 8.86 16.09
N GLU A 129 7.37 9.40 15.63
CA GLU A 129 7.67 9.54 14.19
C GLU A 129 9.09 9.11 13.86
N PHE A 130 9.28 8.54 12.67
CA PHE A 130 10.62 8.34 12.12
C PHE A 130 11.23 9.68 11.73
N ARG A 131 12.40 9.99 12.28
CA ARG A 131 13.15 11.21 11.95
C ARG A 131 13.85 11.02 10.61
N LEU A 132 13.27 11.58 9.55
CA LEU A 132 13.72 11.46 8.18
C LEU A 132 13.59 12.80 7.45
N ASP A 133 14.45 13.03 6.47
CA ASP A 133 14.39 14.23 5.65
C ASP A 133 13.24 14.14 4.64
N LEU A 134 12.46 15.22 4.56
CA LEU A 134 11.38 15.32 3.59
C LEU A 134 11.95 15.56 2.19
N SER A 135 11.57 14.70 1.25
CA SER A 135 11.79 14.92 -0.18
C SER A 135 10.48 15.35 -0.81
N PHE A 136 10.39 16.62 -1.23
CA PHE A 136 9.16 17.21 -1.80
C PHE A 136 7.94 17.05 -0.87
N GLY A 137 8.13 17.32 0.43
CA GLY A 137 7.06 17.28 1.42
C GLY A 137 6.63 15.88 1.89
N SER A 138 7.40 14.83 1.58
CA SER A 138 7.10 13.45 1.99
C SER A 138 8.39 12.64 2.18
N VAL A 139 8.34 11.66 3.08
CA VAL A 139 9.42 10.67 3.30
C VAL A 139 9.23 9.41 2.46
N SER A 140 8.12 9.26 1.73
CA SER A 140 7.85 8.04 0.96
C SER A 140 8.98 7.67 0.02
N THR A 141 9.31 6.39 -0.03
CA THR A 141 10.36 5.89 -0.90
C THR A 141 9.77 5.53 -2.26
N VAL A 142 10.27 6.15 -3.34
CA VAL A 142 9.93 5.73 -4.71
C VAL A 142 11.21 5.31 -5.42
N VAL A 143 11.42 3.99 -5.51
CA VAL A 143 12.68 3.38 -5.98
C VAL A 143 13.01 3.79 -7.41
N ARG A 144 12.02 3.76 -8.31
CA ARG A 144 12.19 4.15 -9.71
C ARG A 144 12.69 5.60 -9.86
N ASN A 145 12.20 6.51 -9.02
CA ASN A 145 12.58 7.92 -9.06
C ASN A 145 13.80 8.25 -8.21
N ARG A 146 14.33 7.30 -7.43
CA ARG A 146 15.43 7.51 -6.47
C ARG A 146 15.18 8.70 -5.54
N ILE A 147 14.01 8.69 -4.90
CA ILE A 147 13.52 9.79 -4.06
C ILE A 147 12.92 9.29 -2.74
N GLY A 148 13.20 10.04 -1.65
CA GLY A 148 12.69 9.77 -0.30
C GLY A 148 13.35 8.61 0.43
N GLY A 149 12.71 8.12 1.48
CA GLY A 149 13.29 7.11 2.37
C GLY A 149 14.52 7.62 3.13
N ILE A 150 15.40 6.69 3.51
CA ILE A 150 16.64 7.01 4.24
C ILE A 150 17.83 7.35 3.34
N LYS A 151 17.81 6.87 2.09
CA LYS A 151 18.96 6.89 1.18
C LYS A 151 18.50 7.17 -0.25
N ASN A 152 17.95 8.37 -0.49
CA ASN A 152 17.60 8.85 -1.83
C ASN A 152 16.84 7.81 -2.70
N GLY A 153 15.76 7.26 -2.14
CA GLY A 153 14.86 6.31 -2.80
C GLY A 153 15.30 4.86 -2.78
N GLU A 154 16.42 4.51 -2.15
CA GLU A 154 16.79 3.11 -1.98
C GLU A 154 15.93 2.40 -0.92
N PRO A 155 15.67 1.08 -1.09
CA PRO A 155 15.08 0.27 -0.04
C PRO A 155 15.95 0.21 1.22
N LEU A 156 15.32 -0.11 2.36
CA LEU A 156 16.05 -0.39 3.61
C LEU A 156 17.03 -1.54 3.41
N ARG A 157 18.22 -1.42 3.99
CA ARG A 157 19.29 -2.41 3.95
C ARG A 157 19.63 -2.89 5.36
N GLN A 158 20.24 -4.07 5.44
CA GLN A 158 20.80 -4.57 6.69
C GLN A 158 21.80 -3.55 7.26
N GLY A 159 21.71 -3.31 8.57
CA GLY A 159 22.57 -2.38 9.30
C GLY A 159 22.06 -0.93 9.31
N ASP A 160 21.02 -0.60 8.55
CA ASP A 160 20.41 0.73 8.62
C ASP A 160 19.79 0.98 10.00
N ILE A 161 19.80 2.24 10.43
CA ILE A 161 19.29 2.66 11.73
C ILE A 161 18.28 3.79 11.52
N LEU A 162 17.04 3.56 11.98
CA LEU A 162 15.98 4.56 11.99
C LEU A 162 15.89 5.18 13.39
N THR A 163 15.98 6.50 13.46
CA THR A 163 15.76 7.24 14.71
C THR A 163 14.29 7.62 14.83
N ILE A 164 13.75 7.53 16.04
CA ILE A 164 12.36 7.77 16.37
C ILE A 164 12.30 8.93 17.37
N ASN A 165 11.59 9.99 16.99
CA ASN A 165 11.27 11.09 17.88
C ASN A 165 10.12 10.66 18.80
N GLU A 166 10.17 11.12 20.06
CA GLU A 166 9.09 10.85 21.00
C GLU A 166 7.80 11.57 20.60
N PRO A 167 6.63 11.05 21.02
CA PRO A 167 5.35 11.62 20.66
C PRO A 167 5.27 13.08 21.10
N ASN A 168 4.87 13.97 20.20
CA ASN A 168 4.67 15.36 20.56
C ASN A 168 3.43 15.44 21.47
N SER A 169 3.62 15.88 22.72
CA SER A 169 2.59 15.89 23.78
C SER A 169 1.40 16.80 23.48
N GLN A 170 1.49 17.63 22.45
CA GLN A 170 0.42 18.55 22.02
C GLN A 170 -0.77 17.88 21.33
N HIS A 171 -0.69 16.59 20.95
CA HIS A 171 -1.78 15.89 20.22
C HIS A 171 -2.43 14.76 21.03
N CYS A 172 -2.10 14.63 22.32
CA CYS A 172 -2.58 13.54 23.17
C CYS A 172 -4.03 13.70 23.66
N ALA A 173 -4.61 14.91 23.59
CA ALA A 173 -5.87 15.22 24.29
C ALA A 173 -7.15 14.64 23.62
N GLU A 174 -7.11 14.25 22.34
CA GLU A 174 -8.32 13.78 21.62
C GLU A 174 -8.42 12.25 21.48
N HIS A 175 -7.43 11.48 21.96
CA HIS A 175 -7.26 10.06 21.61
C HIS A 175 -7.47 9.04 22.76
N GLU A 176 -8.01 9.44 23.92
CA GLU A 176 -8.28 8.51 25.04
C GLU A 176 -9.24 7.37 24.68
N LEU A 177 -10.20 7.61 23.78
CA LEU A 177 -11.15 6.58 23.32
C LEU A 177 -10.47 5.41 22.59
N VAL A 178 -9.33 5.62 21.94
CA VAL A 178 -8.64 4.56 21.17
C VAL A 178 -7.81 3.64 22.06
N ALA A 179 -7.32 4.14 23.20
CA ALA A 179 -6.62 3.31 24.19
C ALA A 179 -7.50 2.17 24.73
N SER A 180 -8.83 2.34 24.72
CA SER A 180 -9.78 1.32 25.17
C SER A 180 -10.06 0.20 24.16
N LEU A 181 -9.72 0.38 22.87
CA LEU A 181 -10.07 -0.60 21.82
C LEU A 181 -9.22 -1.88 21.90
N GLY A 182 -8.02 -1.83 22.48
CA GLY A 182 -7.08 -2.95 22.63
C GLY A 182 -6.56 -3.55 21.31
N ALA A 183 -7.27 -3.35 20.19
CA ALA A 183 -6.95 -3.85 18.87
C ALA A 183 -7.82 -3.17 17.78
N ALA A 184 -7.35 -3.14 16.53
CA ALA A 184 -8.14 -2.60 15.43
C ALA A 184 -9.41 -3.46 15.14
N PRO A 185 -10.49 -2.86 14.60
CA PRO A 185 -11.75 -3.57 14.32
C PRO A 185 -11.59 -4.87 13.52
N ARG A 186 -12.35 -5.90 13.90
CA ARG A 186 -12.23 -7.25 13.34
C ARG A 186 -12.51 -7.33 11.83
N PHE A 187 -13.35 -6.46 11.29
CA PHE A 187 -13.65 -6.43 9.85
C PHE A 187 -12.43 -6.04 8.98
N LEU A 188 -11.43 -5.37 9.56
CA LEU A 188 -10.16 -5.05 8.90
C LEU A 188 -9.21 -6.26 8.86
N ARG A 189 -9.41 -7.19 9.80
CA ARG A 189 -8.68 -8.46 9.89
C ARG A 189 -9.26 -9.52 8.95
N SER A 190 -10.25 -9.16 8.12
CA SER A 190 -10.80 -10.05 7.11
C SER A 190 -9.67 -10.47 6.17
N TYR A 191 -9.18 -11.70 6.36
CA TYR A 191 -8.12 -12.33 5.57
C TYR A 191 -8.17 -11.88 4.12
N TYR A 192 -7.09 -11.28 3.60
CA TYR A 192 -7.01 -10.76 2.23
C TYR A 192 -7.25 -11.89 1.23
N PRO A 193 -8.47 -12.06 0.70
CA PRO A 193 -8.81 -13.23 -0.09
C PRO A 193 -8.11 -13.14 -1.44
N GLN A 194 -7.58 -14.27 -1.94
CA GLN A 194 -6.92 -14.30 -3.25
C GLN A 194 -7.89 -14.05 -4.42
N LYS A 195 -9.21 -14.16 -4.21
CA LYS A 195 -10.23 -13.78 -5.19
C LYS A 195 -10.96 -12.52 -4.73
N GLN A 196 -10.89 -11.43 -5.48
CA GLN A 196 -11.48 -10.13 -5.12
C GLN A 196 -12.42 -9.58 -6.18
N ARG A 197 -13.51 -8.95 -5.74
CA ARG A 197 -14.23 -7.97 -6.56
C ARG A 197 -13.69 -6.57 -6.30
N ILE A 198 -13.33 -5.90 -7.38
CA ILE A 198 -12.70 -4.58 -7.37
C ILE A 198 -13.60 -3.60 -8.12
N ARG A 199 -14.07 -2.58 -7.41
CA ARG A 199 -14.99 -1.60 -7.96
C ARG A 199 -14.27 -0.63 -8.88
N LEU A 200 -14.83 -0.42 -10.06
CA LEU A 200 -14.33 0.44 -11.13
C LEU A 200 -15.33 1.56 -11.40
N ILE A 201 -14.88 2.80 -11.29
CA ILE A 201 -15.60 3.99 -11.71
C ILE A 201 -15.26 4.23 -13.19
N PRO A 202 -16.23 4.25 -14.12
CA PRO A 202 -16.00 4.50 -15.53
C PRO A 202 -15.25 5.81 -15.78
N SER A 203 -14.32 5.81 -16.74
CA SER A 203 -13.68 7.03 -17.22
C SER A 203 -14.52 7.70 -18.31
N TYR A 204 -14.13 8.91 -18.71
CA TYR A 204 -14.70 9.57 -19.90
C TYR A 204 -14.46 8.80 -21.21
N GLN A 205 -13.48 7.89 -21.24
CA GLN A 205 -13.15 7.06 -22.41
C GLN A 205 -13.92 5.73 -22.41
N PHE A 206 -14.66 5.40 -21.35
CA PHE A 206 -15.35 4.13 -21.19
C PHE A 206 -16.31 3.80 -22.34
N ALA A 207 -17.07 4.80 -22.81
CA ALA A 207 -18.02 4.62 -23.91
C ALA A 207 -17.34 4.37 -25.28
N SER A 208 -16.03 4.64 -25.40
CA SER A 208 -15.28 4.43 -26.63
C SER A 208 -15.00 2.94 -26.89
N PHE A 209 -15.03 2.10 -25.86
CA PHE A 209 -14.85 0.67 -25.98
C PHE A 209 -16.12 0.00 -26.57
N ASP A 210 -15.92 -1.04 -27.38
CA ASP A 210 -17.01 -1.85 -27.88
C ASP A 210 -17.69 -2.66 -26.77
N THR A 211 -18.93 -3.05 -27.03
CA THR A 211 -19.77 -3.73 -26.03
C THR A 211 -19.25 -5.12 -25.68
N THR A 212 -18.59 -5.81 -26.61
CA THR A 212 -18.00 -7.14 -26.39
C THR A 212 -16.86 -7.04 -25.37
N PHE A 213 -15.94 -6.10 -25.57
CA PHE A 213 -14.85 -5.85 -24.63
C PHE A 213 -15.36 -5.47 -23.24
N ILE A 214 -16.33 -4.55 -23.16
CA ILE A 214 -16.93 -4.16 -21.87
C ILE A 214 -17.56 -5.37 -21.17
N ASN A 215 -18.31 -6.20 -21.88
CA ASN A 215 -18.90 -7.40 -21.31
C ASN A 215 -17.82 -8.36 -20.77
N GLU A 216 -16.72 -8.57 -21.49
CA GLU A 216 -15.61 -9.39 -21.00
C GLU A 216 -14.93 -8.77 -19.78
N LEU A 217 -14.70 -7.46 -19.77
CA LEU A 217 -14.03 -6.75 -18.67
C LEU A 217 -14.74 -6.95 -17.33
N PHE A 218 -16.08 -6.95 -17.29
CA PHE A 218 -16.83 -7.08 -16.04
C PHE A 218 -17.25 -8.51 -15.68
N ASN A 219 -17.34 -9.42 -16.67
CA ASN A 219 -17.80 -10.78 -16.40
C ASN A 219 -16.67 -11.80 -16.24
N ARG A 220 -15.44 -11.47 -16.65
CA ARG A 220 -14.30 -12.38 -16.52
C ARG A 220 -13.53 -12.19 -15.21
N TRP A 221 -12.88 -13.27 -14.79
CA TRP A 221 -11.83 -13.21 -13.79
C TRP A 221 -10.47 -12.99 -14.46
N PHE A 222 -9.67 -12.11 -13.87
CA PHE A 222 -8.31 -11.80 -14.29
C PHE A 222 -7.32 -12.25 -13.23
N THR A 223 -6.22 -12.84 -13.67
CA THR A 223 -5.13 -13.26 -12.80
C THR A 223 -4.06 -12.17 -12.73
N VAL A 224 -3.60 -11.88 -11.52
CA VAL A 224 -2.48 -10.98 -11.25
C VAL A 224 -1.18 -11.62 -11.72
N SER A 225 -0.47 -10.94 -12.61
CA SER A 225 0.81 -11.39 -13.14
C SER A 225 1.94 -11.23 -12.11
N ALA A 226 2.96 -12.10 -12.20
CA ALA A 226 4.20 -11.99 -11.44
C ALA A 226 5.01 -10.72 -11.75
N GLN A 227 4.73 -10.05 -12.89
CA GLN A 227 5.34 -8.77 -13.27
C GLN A 227 4.66 -7.54 -12.62
N SER A 228 3.79 -7.76 -11.63
CA SER A 228 3.09 -6.69 -10.92
C SER A 228 3.95 -6.13 -9.79
N ASP A 229 3.97 -4.82 -9.64
CA ASP A 229 4.75 -4.10 -8.65
C ASP A 229 4.01 -2.85 -8.12
N ARG A 230 4.73 -1.93 -7.46
CA ARG A 230 4.15 -0.67 -6.96
C ARG A 230 3.80 0.34 -8.06
N MET A 231 4.28 0.16 -9.30
CA MET A 231 3.86 0.98 -10.43
C MET A 231 2.50 0.55 -10.96
N GLY A 232 2.25 -0.75 -11.01
CA GLY A 232 0.96 -1.27 -11.43
C GLY A 232 0.81 -2.78 -11.37
N ILE A 233 -0.45 -3.20 -11.30
CA ILE A 233 -0.89 -4.58 -11.34
C ILE A 233 -1.23 -4.94 -12.78
N ARG A 234 -0.47 -5.87 -13.34
CA ARG A 234 -0.69 -6.39 -14.69
C ARG A 234 -1.61 -7.58 -14.61
N LEU A 235 -2.66 -7.56 -15.43
CA LEU A 235 -3.70 -8.58 -15.42
C LEU A 235 -3.68 -9.38 -16.72
N SER A 236 -3.75 -10.69 -16.58
CA SER A 236 -3.93 -11.62 -17.69
C SER A 236 -5.22 -12.40 -17.48
N SER A 237 -5.97 -12.70 -18.53
CA SER A 237 -7.09 -13.62 -18.40
C SER A 237 -6.61 -15.07 -18.34
N SER A 238 -7.22 -15.88 -17.46
CA SER A 238 -6.76 -17.24 -17.16
C SER A 238 -7.15 -18.30 -18.21
N GLU A 239 -8.13 -18.03 -19.06
CA GLU A 239 -8.71 -19.03 -19.95
C GLU A 239 -8.41 -18.76 -21.43
N THR A 240 -8.54 -17.51 -21.85
CA THR A 240 -8.25 -17.04 -23.22
C THR A 240 -7.88 -15.57 -23.19
N PRO A 241 -7.08 -15.06 -24.13
CA PRO A 241 -6.85 -13.61 -24.24
C PRO A 241 -8.19 -12.87 -24.26
N ILE A 242 -8.24 -11.72 -23.58
CA ILE A 242 -9.37 -10.81 -23.70
C ILE A 242 -9.42 -10.26 -25.12
N THR A 243 -10.63 -10.06 -25.65
CA THR A 243 -10.80 -9.47 -26.97
C THR A 243 -10.08 -8.12 -27.03
N THR A 244 -9.33 -7.88 -28.11
CA THR A 244 -8.71 -6.57 -28.34
C THR A 244 -9.84 -5.56 -28.63
N PRO A 245 -9.93 -4.45 -27.88
CA PRO A 245 -11.06 -3.55 -28.00
C PRO A 245 -11.08 -2.86 -29.37
N ILE A 246 -12.25 -2.84 -29.99
CA ILE A 246 -12.54 -1.99 -31.14
C ILE A 246 -13.01 -0.64 -30.59
N ILE A 247 -12.35 0.42 -31.04
CA ILE A 247 -12.63 1.75 -30.51
C ILE A 247 -13.58 2.49 -31.45
N LYS A 248 -14.74 2.88 -30.89
CA LYS A 248 -15.87 3.49 -31.61
C LYS A 248 -15.57 4.90 -32.16
N GLN A 249 -14.40 5.49 -31.88
CA GLN A 249 -14.03 6.83 -32.36
C GLN A 249 -13.09 6.78 -33.57
N ALA A 250 -13.53 7.44 -34.65
CA ALA A 250 -12.74 7.75 -35.83
C ALA A 250 -11.82 8.95 -35.52
N THR A 251 -10.53 8.67 -35.29
CA THR A 251 -9.47 9.64 -35.55
C THR A 251 -8.47 8.95 -36.46
N LEU A 252 -7.77 9.73 -37.29
CA LEU A 252 -7.02 9.29 -38.48
C LEU A 252 -6.04 8.11 -38.24
N ASN A 253 -5.67 7.82 -37.00
CA ASN A 253 -5.06 6.56 -36.56
C ASN A 253 -5.82 6.03 -35.33
N GLN A 254 -6.34 4.79 -35.35
CA GLN A 254 -7.06 4.17 -34.21
C GLN A 254 -6.21 4.05 -32.92
N THR A 255 -4.89 4.25 -33.04
CA THR A 255 -3.85 4.00 -32.04
C THR A 255 -3.34 5.23 -31.30
N ASP A 256 -3.55 6.45 -31.82
CA ASP A 256 -2.81 7.63 -31.32
C ASP A 256 -3.63 8.39 -30.26
N ILE A 257 -3.40 8.06 -29.00
CA ILE A 257 -3.90 8.84 -27.86
C ILE A 257 -2.82 9.83 -27.43
N ILE A 258 -3.19 11.11 -27.36
CA ILE A 258 -2.34 12.14 -26.78
C ILE A 258 -2.06 11.75 -25.33
N SER A 259 -0.78 11.73 -24.95
CA SER A 259 -0.38 11.39 -23.58
C SER A 259 -1.04 12.31 -22.57
N GLU A 260 -1.66 11.71 -21.56
CA GLU A 260 -2.47 12.44 -20.58
C GLU A 260 -2.17 12.00 -19.14
N GLY A 261 -2.61 12.84 -18.19
CA GLY A 261 -2.43 12.60 -16.76
C GLY A 261 -3.05 11.30 -16.27
N ILE A 262 -2.36 10.66 -15.32
CA ILE A 262 -2.77 9.38 -14.74
C ILE A 262 -3.06 9.51 -13.24
N ALA A 263 -4.31 9.23 -12.87
CA ALA A 263 -4.73 9.09 -11.48
C ALA A 263 -4.35 7.71 -10.91
N CYS A 264 -4.12 7.63 -9.60
CA CYS A 264 -3.92 6.34 -8.92
C CYS A 264 -5.17 5.48 -9.07
N GLY A 265 -5.00 4.20 -9.36
CA GLY A 265 -6.09 3.29 -9.68
C GLY A 265 -6.57 3.35 -11.12
N SER A 266 -5.96 4.16 -12.01
CA SER A 266 -6.34 4.15 -13.43
C SER A 266 -6.15 2.75 -14.02
N VAL A 267 -7.17 2.24 -14.72
CA VAL A 267 -7.13 0.96 -15.42
C VAL A 267 -6.87 1.20 -16.88
N GLN A 268 -5.60 1.08 -17.27
CA GLN A 268 -5.16 1.19 -18.67
C GLN A 268 -5.41 -0.11 -19.42
N ILE A 269 -5.86 0.00 -20.66
CA ILE A 269 -6.02 -1.13 -21.57
C ILE A 269 -4.89 -1.09 -22.59
N THR A 270 -4.06 -2.14 -22.60
CA THR A 270 -2.96 -2.27 -23.56
C THR A 270 -3.48 -2.52 -24.98
N HIS A 271 -2.61 -2.41 -25.99
CA HIS A 271 -2.95 -2.76 -27.38
C HIS A 271 -3.44 -4.21 -27.54
N GLY A 272 -2.95 -5.13 -26.72
CA GLY A 272 -3.43 -6.52 -26.68
C GLY A 272 -4.67 -6.74 -25.80
N GLY A 273 -5.39 -5.68 -25.43
CA GLY A 273 -6.61 -5.72 -24.61
C GLY A 273 -6.40 -5.99 -23.11
N SER A 274 -5.20 -6.40 -22.69
CA SER A 274 -4.92 -6.76 -21.30
C SER A 274 -4.96 -5.52 -20.37
N PRO A 275 -5.67 -5.55 -19.23
CA PRO A 275 -5.72 -4.42 -18.31
C PRO A 275 -4.46 -4.29 -17.43
N ILE A 276 -4.09 -3.04 -17.12
CA ILE A 276 -3.07 -2.69 -16.14
C ILE A 276 -3.66 -1.67 -15.16
N ILE A 277 -3.68 -2.01 -13.87
CA ILE A 277 -4.13 -1.08 -12.82
C ILE A 277 -2.92 -0.32 -12.28
N LEU A 278 -2.90 0.99 -12.43
CA LEU A 278 -1.77 1.82 -12.02
C LEU A 278 -1.85 2.20 -10.55
N LEU A 279 -0.71 2.15 -9.86
CA LEU A 279 -0.60 2.27 -8.40
C LEU A 279 0.22 3.51 -7.98
N GLN A 280 0.74 3.49 -6.75
CA GLN A 280 1.35 4.61 -6.05
C GLN A 280 2.62 5.13 -6.75
N ASP A 281 3.40 4.24 -7.35
CA ASP A 281 4.68 4.58 -8.00
C ASP A 281 4.55 4.72 -9.54
N ARG A 282 3.31 4.73 -10.06
CA ARG A 282 3.00 4.85 -11.49
C ARG A 282 3.63 6.08 -12.15
N GLN A 283 3.85 5.98 -13.45
CA GLN A 283 4.16 7.14 -14.30
C GLN A 283 3.06 8.21 -14.26
N THR A 284 3.44 9.47 -14.45
CA THR A 284 2.52 10.62 -14.36
C THR A 284 1.68 10.82 -15.63
N LEU A 285 2.26 10.52 -16.79
CA LEU A 285 1.64 10.58 -18.11
C LEU A 285 1.65 9.22 -18.79
N GLY A 286 0.67 8.96 -19.66
CA GLY A 286 0.71 7.80 -20.54
C GLY A 286 -0.32 7.86 -21.67
N GLY A 287 -0.11 7.02 -22.68
CA GLY A 287 -0.88 7.01 -23.93
C GLY A 287 -1.80 5.80 -24.11
N TYR A 288 -2.10 5.04 -23.05
CA TYR A 288 -3.09 3.96 -23.12
C TYR A 288 -4.49 4.44 -22.72
N ARG A 289 -5.52 3.96 -23.42
CA ARG A 289 -6.91 4.23 -23.05
C ARG A 289 -7.20 3.67 -21.66
N LYS A 290 -7.98 4.40 -20.88
CA LYS A 290 -8.36 4.06 -19.51
C LYS A 290 -9.82 3.64 -19.50
N ALA A 291 -10.11 2.40 -19.10
CA ALA A 291 -11.50 1.97 -18.91
C ALA A 291 -12.14 2.69 -17.71
N GLY A 292 -11.37 2.95 -16.67
CA GLY A 292 -11.88 3.59 -15.46
C GLY A 292 -10.80 3.84 -14.44
N VAL A 293 -11.24 4.18 -13.24
CA VAL A 293 -10.40 4.33 -12.04
C VAL A 293 -10.96 3.46 -10.92
N ILE A 294 -10.08 2.72 -10.25
CA ILE A 294 -10.48 1.89 -9.12
C ILE A 294 -10.98 2.77 -7.98
N ALA A 295 -12.08 2.35 -7.35
CA ALA A 295 -12.62 3.01 -6.19
C ALA A 295 -11.55 3.08 -5.08
N PHE A 296 -11.43 4.25 -4.45
CA PHE A 296 -10.36 4.54 -3.49
C PHE A 296 -10.17 3.47 -2.40
N ARG A 297 -11.27 2.96 -1.84
CA ARG A 297 -11.24 1.93 -0.78
C ARG A 297 -10.73 0.58 -1.27
N ASP A 298 -10.82 0.29 -2.56
CA ASP A 298 -10.35 -0.96 -3.13
C ASP A 298 -8.86 -0.91 -3.52
N LEU A 299 -8.23 0.27 -3.55
CA LEU A 299 -6.77 0.37 -3.70
C LEU A 299 -6.02 -0.38 -2.61
N ALA A 300 -6.52 -0.34 -1.38
CA ALA A 300 -5.96 -1.11 -0.26
C ALA A 300 -5.98 -2.62 -0.51
N LYS A 301 -7.04 -3.14 -1.13
CA LYS A 301 -7.12 -4.55 -1.53
C LYS A 301 -6.05 -4.89 -2.57
N LEU A 302 -5.84 -3.99 -3.54
CA LEU A 302 -4.83 -4.15 -4.59
C LEU A 302 -3.42 -4.23 -4.01
N GLY A 303 -3.10 -3.42 -3.00
CA GLY A 303 -1.84 -3.47 -2.26
C GLY A 303 -1.56 -4.82 -1.58
N GLN A 304 -2.54 -5.71 -1.49
CA GLN A 304 -2.45 -6.99 -0.79
C GLN A 304 -2.52 -8.20 -1.74
N LEU A 305 -2.72 -7.97 -3.03
CA LEU A 305 -2.75 -9.05 -4.02
C LEU A 305 -1.36 -9.63 -4.26
N ARG A 306 -1.32 -10.95 -4.47
CA ARG A 306 -0.11 -11.69 -4.86
C ARG A 306 -0.20 -12.09 -6.33
N PRO A 307 0.93 -12.40 -6.98
CA PRO A 307 0.90 -13.12 -8.25
C PRO A 307 0.02 -14.38 -8.14
N GLY A 308 -0.83 -14.61 -9.13
CA GLY A 308 -1.81 -15.70 -9.13
C GLY A 308 -3.15 -15.36 -8.46
N ALA A 309 -3.26 -14.25 -7.72
CA ALA A 309 -4.55 -13.77 -7.22
C ALA A 309 -5.50 -13.47 -8.38
N GLN A 310 -6.81 -13.66 -8.17
CA GLN A 310 -7.84 -13.38 -9.15
C GLN A 310 -8.63 -12.14 -8.77
N ILE A 311 -8.93 -11.29 -9.74
CA ILE A 311 -9.86 -10.17 -9.57
C ILE A 311 -10.95 -10.19 -10.62
N GLN A 312 -12.12 -9.67 -10.26
CA GLN A 312 -13.20 -9.34 -11.19
C GLN A 312 -13.59 -7.89 -10.98
N PHE A 313 -13.79 -7.15 -12.06
CA PHE A 313 -14.24 -5.76 -11.97
C PHE A 313 -15.73 -5.69 -11.68
N GLU A 314 -16.13 -4.71 -10.88
CA GLU A 314 -17.52 -4.40 -10.57
C GLU A 314 -17.78 -2.93 -10.88
N LEU A 315 -18.83 -2.63 -11.64
CA LEU A 315 -19.15 -1.25 -11.98
C LEU A 315 -19.61 -0.48 -10.73
N THR A 316 -19.12 0.74 -10.56
CA THR A 316 -19.64 1.66 -9.53
C THR A 316 -19.69 3.10 -10.05
N ASN A 317 -20.23 4.03 -9.26
CA ASN A 317 -20.35 5.43 -9.64
C ASN A 317 -19.55 6.35 -8.71
N ILE A 318 -19.25 7.54 -9.23
CA ILE A 318 -18.43 8.54 -8.54
C ILE A 318 -19.14 9.13 -7.32
N GLU A 319 -20.47 9.29 -7.35
CA GLU A 319 -21.20 9.90 -6.23
C GLU A 319 -21.09 9.06 -4.97
N VAL A 320 -21.32 7.75 -5.08
CA VAL A 320 -21.30 6.80 -3.97
C VAL A 320 -19.88 6.66 -3.40
N GLU A 321 -18.88 6.49 -4.26
CA GLU A 321 -17.51 6.29 -3.78
C GLU A 321 -16.90 7.57 -3.20
N ARG A 322 -17.29 8.76 -3.69
CA ARG A 322 -16.89 10.04 -3.10
C ARG A 322 -17.40 10.22 -1.67
N VAL A 323 -18.65 9.84 -1.38
CA VAL A 323 -19.20 9.90 -0.01
C VAL A 323 -18.40 9.00 0.93
N LYS A 324 -18.11 7.76 0.51
CA LYS A 324 -17.32 6.81 1.29
C LYS A 324 -15.88 7.29 1.51
N GLN A 325 -15.27 7.91 0.50
CA GLN A 325 -13.92 8.46 0.59
C GLN A 325 -13.85 9.65 1.56
N ARG A 326 -14.81 10.58 1.50
CA ARG A 326 -14.90 11.71 2.45
C ARG A 326 -15.10 11.23 3.89
N ALA A 327 -15.96 10.24 4.11
CA ALA A 327 -16.17 9.66 5.43
C ALA A 327 -14.87 9.03 5.98
N PHE A 328 -14.11 8.35 5.13
CA PHE A 328 -12.80 7.80 5.51
C PHE A 328 -11.80 8.90 5.89
N TYR A 329 -11.68 9.95 5.06
CA TYR A 329 -10.77 11.07 5.36
C TYR A 329 -11.13 11.80 6.64
N HIS A 330 -12.41 12.09 6.85
CA HIS A 330 -12.89 12.69 8.09
C HIS A 330 -12.58 11.82 9.32
N TYR A 331 -12.73 10.50 9.21
CA TYR A 331 -12.48 9.59 10.34
C TYR A 331 -10.99 9.50 10.76
N PHE A 332 -10.08 9.67 9.81
CA PHE A 332 -8.63 9.59 10.01
C PHE A 332 -7.92 10.95 10.00
N SER A 333 -8.68 12.05 9.93
CA SER A 333 -8.15 13.42 9.87
C SER A 333 -7.14 13.61 8.74
N LEU A 334 -7.50 13.16 7.53
CA LEU A 334 -6.69 13.22 6.30
C LEU A 334 -7.04 14.40 5.38
#